data_AF-A0A4U0PK61-F1
#
_entry.id   AF-A0A4U0PK61-F1
#
_cell.length_a   1.000
_cell.length_b   1.000
_cell.length_c   1.000
_cell.angle_alpha   90.00
_cell.angle_beta   90.00
_cell.angle_gamma   90.00
#
_symmetry.space_group_name_H-M   'P 1'
#
loop_
_entity.id
_entity.type
_entity.pdbx_description
1 polymer ?
#
loop_
_entity_poly.entity_id
_entity_poly.type
_entity_poly.pdbx_seq_one_letter_code
_entity_poly.pdbx_strand_id
1 'polypeptide(L)'
;MDRWRQYLFENHPEAQLQAWARRLQMFRFCRAYGGHANDGDSLKVVFPYRGAEDLVRFCAELGVELVQYHEQPPQPQSGVPYPGDEYARFPSLVPGTQWFRQPGHCQIAGQPVFVWCDRDAIRISIGSDYIVTEEDVLSALRVEKALAQAPLQHRDPPADNEHCICPKYYPAYFG
;
A
#
# COMPACT_ATOMS: atom_id res chain seq x y z
N MET A 1 -14.00 -6.08 -27.18
CA MET A 1 -13.33 -6.14 -25.86
C MET A 1 -13.44 -4.75 -25.26
N ASP A 2 -13.87 -4.62 -24.01
CA ASP A 2 -14.12 -3.32 -23.40
C ASP A 2 -12.81 -2.53 -23.19
N ARG A 3 -12.83 -1.20 -23.36
CA ARG A 3 -11.61 -0.35 -23.33
C ARG A 3 -10.87 -0.47 -22.01
N TRP A 4 -11.60 -0.66 -20.91
CA TRP A 4 -11.01 -0.84 -19.59
C TRP A 4 -10.26 -2.17 -19.45
N ARG A 5 -10.77 -3.28 -20.01
CA ARG A 5 -10.07 -4.58 -19.98
C ARG A 5 -8.77 -4.50 -20.76
N GLN A 6 -8.81 -3.83 -21.92
CA GLN A 6 -7.60 -3.61 -22.70
C GLN A 6 -6.56 -2.82 -21.92
N TYR A 7 -6.98 -1.80 -21.17
CA TYR A 7 -6.08 -1.02 -20.32
C TYR A 7 -5.52 -1.82 -19.12
N LEU A 8 -6.33 -2.66 -18.48
CA LEU A 8 -5.92 -3.51 -17.37
C LEU A 8 -4.83 -4.50 -17.76
N PHE A 9 -4.95 -5.09 -18.96
CA PHE A 9 -4.05 -6.15 -19.46
C PHE A 9 -2.97 -5.62 -20.41
N GLU A 10 -2.78 -4.30 -20.48
CA GLU A 10 -1.81 -3.67 -21.39
C GLU A 10 -0.37 -4.05 -21.05
N ASN A 11 -0.03 -4.03 -19.75
CA ASN A 11 1.31 -4.35 -19.27
C ASN A 11 1.51 -5.85 -19.00
N HIS A 12 0.43 -6.57 -18.70
CA HIS A 12 0.48 -7.97 -18.29
C HIS A 12 -0.65 -8.76 -18.95
N PRO A 13 -0.33 -9.89 -19.62
CA PRO A 13 -1.35 -10.81 -20.11
C PRO A 13 -2.28 -11.29 -18.98
N GLU A 14 -3.56 -11.47 -19.29
CA GLU A 14 -4.58 -11.93 -18.33
C GLU A 14 -4.17 -13.22 -17.60
N ALA A 15 -3.57 -14.18 -18.31
CA ALA A 15 -3.06 -15.42 -17.73
C ALA A 15 -1.95 -15.21 -16.68
N GLN A 16 -1.09 -14.19 -16.87
CA GLN A 16 -0.05 -13.84 -15.90
C GLN A 16 -0.67 -13.27 -14.63
N LEU A 17 -1.60 -12.32 -14.77
CA LEU A 17 -2.29 -11.74 -13.63
C LEU A 17 -3.15 -12.76 -12.86
N GLN A 18 -3.79 -13.70 -13.57
CA GLN A 18 -4.48 -14.83 -12.96
C GLN A 18 -3.51 -15.72 -12.16
N ALA A 19 -2.32 -16.02 -12.72
CA ALA A 19 -1.32 -16.82 -12.01
C ALA A 19 -0.82 -16.12 -10.73
N TRP A 20 -0.64 -14.80 -10.75
CA TRP A 20 -0.30 -14.02 -9.56
C TRP A 20 -1.42 -14.02 -8.53
N ALA A 21 -2.67 -13.80 -8.95
CA ALA A 21 -3.84 -13.81 -8.09
C ALA A 21 -4.02 -15.13 -7.32
N ARG A 22 -3.67 -16.27 -7.94
CA ARG A 22 -3.70 -17.59 -7.29
C ARG A 22 -2.60 -17.82 -6.27
N ARG A 23 -1.48 -17.09 -6.39
CA ARG A 23 -0.32 -17.24 -5.50
C ARG A 23 -0.41 -16.33 -4.28
N LEU A 24 -0.92 -15.11 -4.48
CA LEU A 24 -1.02 -14.09 -3.43
C LEU A 24 -2.31 -14.24 -2.63
N GLN A 25 -2.18 -14.45 -1.32
CA GLN A 25 -3.34 -14.65 -0.45
C GLN A 25 -3.96 -13.33 0.01
N MET A 26 -3.14 -12.31 0.20
CA MET A 26 -3.52 -11.02 0.79
C MET A 26 -3.33 -9.86 -0.19
N PHE A 27 -2.19 -9.80 -0.89
CA PHE A 27 -1.92 -8.75 -1.86
C PHE A 27 -2.76 -8.91 -3.13
N ARG A 28 -3.14 -7.78 -3.73
CA ARG A 28 -3.84 -7.71 -5.01
C ARG A 28 -3.08 -6.83 -5.98
N PHE A 29 -2.94 -7.27 -7.22
CA PHE A 29 -2.47 -6.41 -8.30
C PHE A 29 -3.51 -5.32 -8.56
N CYS A 30 -3.06 -4.06 -8.58
CA CYS A 30 -3.87 -2.90 -8.88
C CYS A 30 -3.20 -2.07 -9.98
N ARG A 31 -3.93 -1.90 -11.09
CA ARG A 31 -3.54 -1.05 -12.22
C ARG A 31 -3.61 0.42 -11.82
N ALA A 32 -2.59 1.19 -12.18
CA ALA A 32 -2.62 2.66 -12.07
C ALA A 32 -3.84 3.23 -12.82
N TYR A 33 -4.34 4.40 -12.37
CA TYR A 33 -5.45 5.08 -13.05
C TYR A 33 -4.96 6.06 -14.12
N GLY A 34 -3.74 6.58 -13.94
CA GLY A 34 -3.26 7.73 -14.69
C GLY A 34 -3.91 9.02 -14.19
N GLY A 35 -3.08 10.01 -13.80
CA GLY A 35 -3.59 11.29 -13.28
C GLY A 35 -2.61 12.06 -12.40
N HIS A 36 -1.60 11.38 -11.86
CA HIS A 36 -0.50 11.99 -11.11
C HIS A 36 0.86 11.49 -11.63
N ALA A 37 1.89 12.33 -11.52
CA ALA A 37 3.26 11.89 -11.76
C ALA A 37 3.61 10.77 -10.78
N ASN A 38 4.22 9.68 -11.27
CA ASN A 38 4.60 8.48 -10.51
C ASN A 38 3.46 7.51 -10.11
N ASP A 39 2.30 7.54 -10.78
CA ASP A 39 1.28 6.48 -10.60
C ASP A 39 1.66 5.24 -11.42
N GLY A 40 1.89 4.13 -10.73
CA GLY A 40 2.38 2.86 -11.28
C GLY A 40 1.55 1.66 -10.84
N ASP A 41 1.64 0.57 -11.60
CA ASP A 41 1.06 -0.70 -11.17
C ASP A 41 1.66 -1.11 -9.83
N SER A 42 0.83 -1.65 -8.93
CA SER A 42 1.31 -2.04 -7.60
C SER A 42 0.53 -3.21 -7.02
N LEU A 43 1.21 -4.00 -6.20
CA LEU A 43 0.61 -4.99 -5.32
C LEU A 43 0.19 -4.27 -4.04
N LYS A 44 -1.09 -4.32 -3.69
CA LYS A 44 -1.64 -3.61 -2.52
C LYS A 44 -2.30 -4.57 -1.54
N VAL A 45 -2.19 -4.26 -0.24
CA VAL A 45 -2.97 -4.86 0.85
C VAL A 45 -3.33 -3.76 1.84
N VAL A 46 -4.46 -3.92 2.54
CA VAL A 46 -4.96 -2.93 3.50
C VAL A 46 -5.37 -3.62 4.81
N PHE A 47 -5.02 -3.00 5.93
CA PHE A 47 -5.38 -3.45 7.28
C PHE A 47 -6.13 -2.33 8.01
N PRO A 48 -7.44 -2.50 8.27
CA PRO A 48 -8.18 -1.57 9.11
C PRO A 48 -7.64 -1.57 10.55
N TYR A 49 -7.62 -0.40 11.18
CA TYR A 49 -7.20 -0.24 12.59
C TYR A 49 -8.10 0.78 13.30
N ARG A 50 -8.17 0.75 14.65
CA ARG A 50 -9.10 1.59 15.41
C ARG A 50 -8.44 2.78 16.12
N GLY A 51 -7.14 2.73 16.35
CA GLY A 51 -6.40 3.80 17.00
C GLY A 51 -4.89 3.59 17.00
N ALA A 52 -4.17 4.52 17.61
CA ALA A 52 -2.71 4.55 17.61
C ALA A 52 -2.08 3.27 18.22
N GLU A 53 -2.71 2.65 19.21
CA GLU A 53 -2.20 1.41 19.82
C GLU A 53 -2.17 0.24 18.83
N ASP A 54 -3.20 0.10 17.99
CA ASP A 54 -3.23 -0.91 16.93
C ASP A 54 -2.11 -0.70 15.94
N LEU A 55 -1.89 0.56 15.53
CA LEU A 55 -0.81 0.95 14.63
C LEU A 55 0.56 0.62 15.23
N VAL A 56 0.80 1.01 16.49
CA VAL A 56 2.06 0.74 17.19
C VAL A 56 2.34 -0.75 17.26
N ARG A 57 1.35 -1.54 17.69
CA ARG A 57 1.49 -2.99 17.79
C ARG A 57 1.71 -3.65 16.43
N PHE A 58 0.95 -3.24 15.41
CA PHE A 58 1.08 -3.78 14.06
C PHE A 58 2.47 -3.50 13.46
N CYS A 59 2.97 -2.27 13.59
CA CYS A 59 4.29 -1.90 13.10
C CYS A 59 5.41 -2.61 13.88
N ALA A 60 5.29 -2.70 15.21
CA ALA A 60 6.27 -3.38 16.04
C ALA A 60 6.43 -4.87 15.66
N GLU A 61 5.34 -5.59 15.45
CA GLU A 61 5.39 -7.01 15.04
C GLU A 61 6.00 -7.23 13.66
N LEU A 62 5.92 -6.22 12.79
CA LEU A 62 6.49 -6.27 11.45
C LEU A 62 7.92 -5.71 11.39
N GLY A 63 8.47 -5.23 12.51
CA GLY A 63 9.77 -4.57 12.57
C GLY A 63 9.80 -3.21 11.86
N VAL A 64 8.64 -2.56 11.68
CA VAL A 64 8.53 -1.22 11.09
C VAL A 64 8.69 -0.18 12.21
N GLU A 65 9.71 0.66 12.10
CA GLU A 65 9.94 1.74 13.06
C GLU A 65 8.87 2.84 12.91
N LEU A 66 8.22 3.18 14.03
CA LEU A 66 7.34 4.33 14.13
C LEU A 66 8.01 5.43 14.94
N VAL A 67 8.05 6.62 14.33
CA VAL A 67 8.60 7.82 14.98
C VAL A 67 7.45 8.66 15.51
N GLN A 68 7.40 8.86 16.82
CA GLN A 68 6.47 9.77 17.49
C GLN A 68 7.19 11.07 17.86
N TYR A 69 6.59 12.22 17.56
CA TYR A 69 7.07 13.49 18.07
C TYR A 69 6.51 13.76 19.47
N HIS A 70 7.34 14.29 20.37
CA HIS A 70 6.93 14.65 21.74
C HIS A 70 6.17 15.98 21.82
N GLU A 71 6.34 16.82 20.80
CA GLU A 71 5.69 18.12 20.62
C GLU A 71 5.16 18.22 19.18
N GLN A 72 4.14 19.05 18.97
CA GLN A 72 3.54 19.18 17.65
C GLN A 72 4.57 19.70 16.65
N PRO A 73 4.96 18.90 15.64
CA PRO A 73 5.91 19.38 14.65
C PRO A 73 5.25 20.44 13.76
N PRO A 74 6.03 21.35 13.17
CA PRO A 74 5.50 22.32 12.22
C PRO A 74 4.80 21.61 11.06
N GLN A 75 3.70 22.20 10.59
CA GLN A 75 2.90 21.71 9.47
C GLN A 75 2.65 22.85 8.48
N PRO A 76 2.52 22.55 7.17
CA PRO A 76 2.25 23.58 6.18
C PRO A 76 0.89 24.22 6.46
N GLN A 77 0.85 25.55 6.37
CA GLN A 77 -0.38 26.32 6.55
C GLN A 77 -1.14 26.43 5.23
N SER A 78 -2.44 26.14 5.27
CA SER A 78 -3.29 26.24 4.08
C SER A 78 -3.31 27.67 3.53
N GLY A 79 -3.07 27.83 2.23
CA GLY A 79 -3.03 29.13 1.55
C GLY A 79 -1.67 29.84 1.63
N VAL A 80 -0.69 29.29 2.34
CA VAL A 80 0.68 29.82 2.36
C VAL A 80 1.53 29.09 1.31
N PRO A 81 2.15 29.81 0.36
CA PRO A 81 3.07 29.19 -0.58
C PRO A 81 4.40 28.89 0.10
N TYR A 82 4.93 27.70 -0.15
CA TYR A 82 6.26 27.29 0.30
C TYR A 82 7.11 26.90 -0.91
N PRO A 83 8.40 27.29 -0.96
CA PRO A 83 9.38 26.64 -1.83
C PRO A 83 9.37 25.12 -1.64
N GLY A 84 9.62 24.35 -2.70
CA GLY A 84 9.50 22.89 -2.66
C GLY A 84 10.43 22.21 -1.64
N ASP A 85 11.65 22.74 -1.47
CA ASP A 85 12.62 22.27 -0.49
C ASP A 85 12.22 22.62 0.95
N GLU A 86 11.53 23.73 1.17
CA GLU A 86 10.95 24.08 2.46
C GLU A 86 9.75 23.18 2.76
N TYR A 87 8.87 22.97 1.79
CA TYR A 87 7.70 22.10 1.91
C TYR A 87 8.10 20.66 2.26
N ALA A 88 9.17 20.14 1.64
CA ALA A 88 9.68 18.79 1.89
C ALA A 88 10.20 18.57 3.33
N ARG A 89 10.44 19.64 4.11
CA ARG A 89 10.88 19.52 5.52
C ARG A 89 9.72 19.26 6.48
N PHE A 90 8.47 19.52 6.09
CA PHE A 90 7.34 19.22 6.95
C PHE A 90 7.12 17.71 7.04
N PRO A 91 7.10 17.12 8.24
CA PRO A 91 6.84 15.69 8.36
C PRO A 91 5.40 15.40 7.98
N SER A 92 5.20 14.36 7.18
CA SER A 92 3.88 13.77 6.96
C SER A 92 3.47 13.00 8.21
N LEU A 93 2.34 13.37 8.82
CA LEU A 93 1.82 12.75 10.03
C LEU A 93 0.70 11.75 9.72
N VAL A 94 0.57 10.73 10.57
CA VAL A 94 -0.55 9.80 10.52
C VAL A 94 -1.80 10.47 11.09
N PRO A 95 -2.88 10.64 10.29
CA PRO A 95 -4.09 11.33 10.74
C PRO A 95 -4.74 10.65 11.95
N GLY A 96 -5.22 11.44 12.91
CA GLY A 96 -5.93 10.91 14.09
C GLY A 96 -5.03 10.28 15.15
N THR A 97 -3.71 10.44 15.04
CA THR A 97 -2.73 9.97 16.03
C THR A 97 -2.02 11.14 16.72
N GLN A 98 -1.36 10.87 17.85
CA GLN A 98 -0.56 11.86 18.57
C GLN A 98 0.81 12.04 17.90
N TRP A 99 0.81 12.65 16.70
CA TRP A 99 1.99 13.04 15.94
C TRP A 99 2.95 11.89 15.60
N PHE A 100 2.41 10.75 15.18
CA PHE A 100 3.25 9.76 14.51
C PHE A 100 3.59 10.22 13.10
N ARG A 101 4.85 10.08 12.70
CA ARG A 101 5.28 10.24 11.32
C ARG A 101 4.76 9.08 10.48
N GLN A 102 4.36 9.34 9.24
CA GLN A 102 4.08 8.30 8.25
C GLN A 102 5.31 7.39 8.08
N PRO A 103 5.16 6.05 8.09
CA PRO A 103 6.29 5.15 7.90
C PRO A 103 6.98 5.35 6.54
N GLY A 104 6.20 5.48 5.47
CA GLY A 104 6.72 5.68 4.12
C GLY A 104 7.48 4.46 3.60
N HIS A 105 8.64 4.68 2.97
CA HIS A 105 9.49 3.59 2.50
C HIS A 105 10.20 2.92 3.68
N CYS A 106 9.94 1.63 3.87
CA CYS A 106 10.56 0.81 4.91
C CYS A 106 10.76 -0.63 4.43
N GLN A 107 11.08 -1.54 5.35
CA GLN A 107 11.22 -2.96 5.06
C GLN A 107 10.31 -3.80 5.94
N ILE A 108 9.75 -4.87 5.38
CA ILE A 108 9.07 -5.94 6.12
C ILE A 108 9.67 -7.27 5.65
N ALA A 109 10.12 -8.12 6.57
CA ALA A 109 10.83 -9.37 6.24
C ALA A 109 12.02 -9.15 5.26
N GLY A 110 12.71 -8.01 5.42
CA GLY A 110 13.84 -7.61 4.56
C GLY A 110 13.45 -7.22 3.14
N GLN A 111 12.17 -7.14 2.80
CA GLN A 111 11.70 -6.71 1.47
C GLN A 111 11.30 -5.22 1.50
N PRO A 112 11.64 -4.45 0.46
CA PRO A 112 11.23 -3.05 0.37
C PRO A 112 9.70 -2.95 0.20
N VAL A 113 9.08 -2.10 1.01
CA VAL A 113 7.65 -1.80 0.95
C VAL A 113 7.43 -0.30 1.12
N PHE A 114 6.31 0.20 0.64
CA PHE A 114 5.80 1.50 1.02
C PHE A 114 4.57 1.33 1.93
N VAL A 115 4.61 1.93 3.11
CA VAL A 115 3.54 1.88 4.11
C VAL A 115 2.98 3.28 4.32
N TRP A 116 1.67 3.42 4.12
CA TRP A 116 0.95 4.67 4.33
C TRP A 116 -0.28 4.45 5.19
N CYS A 117 -0.48 5.32 6.17
CA CYS A 117 -1.58 5.23 7.11
C CYS A 117 -2.59 6.33 6.84
N ASP A 118 -3.82 5.94 6.50
CA ASP A 118 -4.99 6.82 6.60
C ASP A 118 -5.48 6.87 8.04
N ARG A 119 -6.61 7.54 8.30
CA ARG A 119 -7.20 7.63 9.66
C ARG A 119 -7.58 6.26 10.26
N ASP A 120 -7.96 5.31 9.43
CA ASP A 120 -8.58 4.04 9.84
C ASP A 120 -7.98 2.81 9.14
N ALA A 121 -6.95 2.99 8.33
CA ALA A 121 -6.35 1.92 7.54
C ALA A 121 -4.84 2.09 7.34
N ILE A 122 -4.11 0.99 7.47
CA ILE A 122 -2.71 0.86 7.06
C ILE A 122 -2.69 0.26 5.65
N ARG A 123 -2.08 0.94 4.71
CA ARG A 123 -1.90 0.50 3.33
C ARG A 123 -0.46 0.10 3.12
N ILE A 124 -0.25 -1.09 2.58
CA ILE A 124 1.08 -1.57 2.22
C ILE A 124 1.07 -1.82 0.73
N SER A 125 2.07 -1.27 0.04
CA SER A 125 2.26 -1.45 -1.39
C SER A 125 3.67 -1.91 -1.73
N ILE A 126 3.75 -2.79 -2.72
CA ILE A 126 4.99 -3.25 -3.35
C ILE A 126 4.86 -3.01 -4.85
N GLY A 127 5.92 -2.49 -5.45
CA GLY A 127 6.01 -2.24 -6.88
C GLY A 127 7.26 -1.45 -7.19
N SER A 128 7.94 -1.83 -8.26
CA SER A 128 9.07 -1.08 -8.81
C SER A 128 8.57 -0.11 -9.87
N ASP A 129 8.81 1.19 -9.65
CA ASP A 129 8.52 2.30 -10.56
C ASP A 129 7.06 2.36 -11.08
N TYR A 130 6.79 1.67 -12.20
CA TYR A 130 5.54 1.78 -12.96
C TYR A 130 4.89 0.43 -13.32
N ILE A 131 5.62 -0.69 -13.24
CA ILE A 131 5.17 -2.01 -13.70
C ILE A 131 5.51 -3.05 -12.64
N VAL A 132 4.53 -3.84 -12.21
CA VAL A 132 4.77 -4.95 -11.27
C VAL A 132 5.52 -6.07 -11.98
N THR A 133 6.60 -6.52 -11.37
CA THR A 133 7.41 -7.63 -11.88
C THR A 133 7.13 -8.93 -11.14
N GLU A 134 7.63 -10.05 -11.65
CA GLU A 134 7.63 -11.32 -10.92
C GLU A 134 8.44 -11.23 -9.62
N GLU A 135 9.49 -10.40 -9.58
CA GLU A 135 10.28 -10.16 -8.37
C GLU A 135 9.45 -9.44 -7.29
N ASP A 136 8.60 -8.49 -7.68
CA ASP A 136 7.65 -7.84 -6.78
C ASP A 136 6.66 -8.86 -6.18
N VAL A 137 6.18 -9.81 -6.99
CA VAL A 137 5.29 -10.89 -6.51
C VAL A 137 6.02 -11.82 -5.55
N LEU A 138 7.27 -12.20 -5.83
CA LEU A 138 8.08 -12.99 -4.90
C LEU A 138 8.35 -12.24 -3.59
N SER A 139 8.56 -10.92 -3.66
CA SER A 139 8.71 -10.06 -2.49
C SER A 139 7.43 -10.00 -1.67
N ALA A 140 6.28 -9.81 -2.33
CA ALA A 140 4.97 -9.84 -1.69
C ALA A 140 4.70 -11.17 -0.98
N LEU A 141 5.01 -12.31 -1.59
CA LEU A 141 4.88 -13.63 -0.95
C LEU A 141 5.72 -13.77 0.33
N ARG A 142 6.89 -13.13 0.41
CA ARG A 142 7.70 -13.11 1.64
C ARG A 142 7.06 -12.21 2.70
N VAL A 143 6.55 -11.06 2.29
CA VAL A 143 5.86 -10.12 3.17
C VAL A 143 4.56 -10.73 3.72
N GLU A 144 3.78 -11.47 2.90
CA GLU A 144 2.56 -12.16 3.34
C GLU A 144 2.82 -13.12 4.51
N LYS A 145 3.98 -13.78 4.55
CA LYS A 145 4.33 -14.66 5.69
C LYS A 145 4.46 -13.90 7.00
N ALA A 146 5.01 -12.69 6.97
CA ALA A 146 5.07 -11.82 8.15
C ALA A 146 3.68 -11.25 8.49
N LEU A 147 2.93 -10.82 7.47
CA LEU A 147 1.58 -10.29 7.64
C LEU A 147 0.57 -11.32 8.17
N ALA A 148 0.75 -12.60 7.87
CA ALA A 148 -0.09 -13.68 8.38
C ALA A 148 -0.02 -13.82 9.91
N GLN A 149 1.04 -13.31 10.54
CA GLN A 149 1.21 -13.30 12.01
C GLN A 149 0.86 -11.93 12.62
N ALA A 150 0.52 -10.94 11.80
CA ALA A 150 0.23 -9.59 12.26
C ALA A 150 -1.11 -9.55 13.04
N PRO A 151 -1.25 -8.62 14.01
CA PRO A 151 -2.42 -8.58 14.90
C PRO A 151 -3.70 -8.07 14.23
N LEU A 152 -3.63 -7.60 12.98
CA LEU A 152 -4.76 -7.04 12.24
C LEU A 152 -5.17 -7.95 11.09
N GLN A 153 -6.47 -8.04 10.86
CA GLN A 153 -7.00 -8.72 9.67
C GLN A 153 -6.99 -7.78 8.48
N HIS A 154 -6.59 -8.29 7.31
CA HIS A 154 -6.63 -7.51 6.09
C HIS A 154 -8.07 -7.35 5.57
N ARG A 155 -8.30 -6.29 4.80
CA ARG A 155 -9.52 -6.04 4.03
C ARG A 155 -9.27 -6.30 2.56
N ASP A 156 -10.14 -7.09 1.94
CA ASP A 156 -10.13 -7.39 0.50
C ASP A 156 -11.45 -6.90 -0.12
N PRO A 157 -11.46 -6.07 -1.18
CA PRO A 157 -10.29 -5.54 -1.87
C PRO A 157 -9.57 -4.40 -1.12
N PRO A 158 -8.27 -4.19 -1.42
CA PRO A 158 -7.51 -3.06 -0.89
C PRO A 158 -8.01 -1.71 -1.44
N ALA A 159 -8.53 -1.71 -2.67
CA ALA A 159 -9.27 -0.60 -3.25
C ALA A 159 -10.53 -1.14 -3.95
N ASP A 160 -11.67 -0.52 -3.67
CA ASP A 160 -12.96 -1.05 -4.11
C ASP A 160 -13.31 -0.61 -5.53
N ASN A 161 -12.64 -1.23 -6.51
CA ASN A 161 -12.81 -0.93 -7.93
C ASN A 161 -12.27 -2.06 -8.82
N GLU A 162 -12.66 -2.03 -10.10
CA GLU A 162 -12.30 -3.04 -11.10
C GLU A 162 -10.81 -3.01 -11.52
N HIS A 163 -10.06 -1.98 -11.13
CA HIS A 163 -8.62 -1.89 -11.43
C HIS A 163 -7.77 -2.77 -10.51
N CYS A 164 -8.35 -3.30 -9.44
CA CYS A 164 -7.70 -4.27 -8.56
C CYS A 164 -8.23 -5.68 -8.82
N ILE A 165 -7.32 -6.61 -9.12
CA ILE A 165 -7.66 -8.01 -9.35
C ILE A 165 -7.92 -8.68 -8.01
N CYS A 166 -9.19 -8.83 -7.65
CA CYS A 166 -9.66 -9.39 -6.39
C CYS A 166 -10.91 -10.28 -6.58
N PRO A 167 -11.30 -11.08 -5.58
CA PRO A 167 -12.45 -11.99 -5.68
C PRO A 167 -13.79 -11.30 -5.99
N LYS A 168 -13.96 -10.03 -5.58
CA LYS A 168 -15.19 -9.26 -5.84
C LYS A 168 -15.40 -8.98 -7.33
N TYR A 169 -14.34 -8.62 -8.05
CA TYR A 169 -14.42 -8.21 -9.47
C TYR A 169 -13.96 -9.31 -10.44
N TYR A 170 -13.09 -10.24 -10.00
CA TYR A 170 -12.52 -11.32 -10.82
C TYR A 170 -12.61 -12.69 -10.13
N PRO A 171 -13.81 -13.15 -9.72
CA PRO A 171 -13.96 -14.38 -8.93
C PRO A 171 -13.36 -15.62 -9.60
N ALA A 172 -13.41 -15.70 -10.93
CA ALA A 172 -12.86 -16.81 -11.71
C ALA A 172 -11.34 -16.99 -11.58
N TYR A 173 -10.61 -16.00 -11.06
CA TYR A 173 -9.15 -16.09 -10.90
C TYR A 173 -8.73 -16.73 -9.58
N PHE A 174 -9.68 -16.87 -8.63
CA PHE A 174 -9.43 -17.35 -7.27
C PHE A 174 -10.00 -18.76 -7.02
N GLY A 175 -10.51 -19.41 -8.07
CA GLY A 175 -10.94 -20.82 -8.06
C GLY A 175 -9.89 -21.79 -8.57
#